data_AF-A0A7S1LSW2-F1
#
_entry.id   AF-A0A7S1LSW2-F1
#
_cell.length_a   1.000
_cell.length_b   1.000
_cell.length_c   1.000
_cell.angle_alpha   90.00
_cell.angle_beta   90.00
_cell.angle_gamma   90.00
#
_symmetry.space_group_name_H-M   'P 1'
#
loop_
_entity.id
_entity.type
_entity.pdbx_description
1 polymer ?
#
loop_
_entity_poly.entity_id
_entity_poly.type
_entity_poly.pdbx_seq_one_letter_code
_entity_poly.pdbx_strand_id
1 'polypeptide(L)'
;MVYMSEPQVQRTRVDAPAMPQVYDHFVRSQEHLLRQTESNPLPTTIPPPSAGLAGASGKRHVISFIGLPYRGKPFLAERLCRYLSFFHGTKCRMFDIARPEWKDDAVLWDALKVFLEEEDCSATTQVMMALDEIECDQHQVFRKNVDSGRIAILYSHDEVSTHSQMWSGSSKEHRWAMQTHLEKLSMHSRLLVIEVIVNDAGLVRRFIRNRDCTNCGAASTEGEGEREGGSQESVCSTNGDAEALITAAEAKVKEYTRVYVTIQDDGSEDELAYVKLYNYGHRVVTNRIRGFLFMRIVQYISHIHPEPHQLYLSRHGQSTYNAVRKIGGNPGLTEDGERYALWLGAWVPDHICTEGPGQPHRACRLWTSSMKRTIDTARHIPHPLLELGDGQLWQQMSLRVYRNLDEIFAGEYEGMTYEEIERTSGDEAILRKKDKLGYRYPRGESYFDLIARLEPLMHELESYKEPLLIVSHQATLRMVYAYLMGIDRTEAPKLDIPLHTVIKIQYDGFGRQGQTVTEERNPGPLVSAADGQRKL
;
A
#
# COMPACT_ATOMS: atom_id res chain seq x y z
N MET A 1 42.12 53.26 -41.31
CA MET A 1 41.05 53.99 -42.02
C MET A 1 39.76 53.27 -41.69
N VAL A 2 39.04 53.68 -40.64
CA VAL A 2 38.06 54.79 -40.59
C VAL A 2 36.89 54.57 -41.57
N TYR A 3 35.82 54.03 -40.98
CA TYR A 3 34.39 54.35 -41.13
C TYR A 3 33.75 54.52 -42.51
N MET A 4 32.73 53.70 -42.78
CA MET A 4 31.38 54.19 -43.08
C MET A 4 30.33 53.32 -42.37
N SER A 5 29.28 53.99 -41.88
CA SER A 5 28.23 53.58 -40.95
C SER A 5 27.13 52.69 -41.55
N GLU A 6 26.73 51.63 -40.84
CA GLU A 6 25.49 50.88 -41.07
C GLU A 6 24.34 51.36 -40.16
N PRO A 7 23.08 51.30 -40.64
CA PRO A 7 21.94 51.97 -40.02
C PRO A 7 21.35 51.16 -38.85
N GLN A 8 20.89 51.88 -37.83
CA GLN A 8 20.18 51.30 -36.68
C GLN A 8 18.78 50.82 -37.07
N VAL A 9 18.57 49.50 -36.99
CA VAL A 9 17.23 48.91 -36.98
C VAL A 9 16.81 48.70 -35.52
N GLN A 10 15.81 49.47 -35.09
CA GLN A 10 15.09 49.26 -33.83
C GLN A 10 14.54 47.84 -33.80
N ARG A 11 15.02 47.01 -32.86
CA ARG A 11 14.35 45.75 -32.49
C ARG A 11 13.10 46.10 -31.70
N THR A 12 11.96 46.17 -32.37
CA THR A 12 10.65 46.06 -31.73
C THR A 12 10.60 44.74 -30.96
N ARG A 13 10.29 44.80 -29.65
CA ARG A 13 9.92 43.63 -28.87
C ARG A 13 8.74 42.95 -29.58
N VAL A 14 8.98 41.75 -30.09
CA VAL A 14 7.90 40.86 -30.51
C VAL A 14 7.35 40.27 -29.22
N ASP A 15 6.14 40.66 -28.86
CA ASP A 15 5.41 40.04 -27.75
C ASP A 15 5.31 38.54 -28.00
N ALA A 16 5.63 37.74 -26.97
CA ALA A 16 5.51 36.30 -27.02
C ALA A 16 4.07 35.91 -27.37
N PRO A 17 3.85 34.90 -28.24
CA PRO A 17 2.50 34.50 -28.61
C PRO A 17 1.74 34.02 -27.36
N ALA A 18 0.53 34.54 -27.20
CA ALA A 18 -0.39 34.10 -26.15
C ALA A 18 -0.57 32.58 -26.23
N MET A 19 -0.25 31.90 -25.14
CA MET A 19 -0.48 30.46 -24.99
C MET A 19 -1.97 30.16 -25.24
N PRO A 20 -2.31 29.09 -25.99
CA PRO A 20 -3.70 28.73 -26.18
C PRO A 20 -4.35 28.43 -24.83
N GLN A 21 -5.57 28.93 -24.62
CA GLN A 21 -6.38 28.66 -23.43
C GLN A 21 -6.71 27.16 -23.36
N VAL A 22 -5.86 26.39 -22.69
CA VAL A 22 -6.08 24.97 -22.35
C VAL A 22 -6.23 24.87 -20.84
N TYR A 23 -7.30 25.46 -20.28
CA TYR A 23 -7.50 25.53 -18.82
C TYR A 23 -8.93 25.21 -18.38
N ASP A 24 -9.63 24.33 -19.08
CA ASP A 24 -11.03 23.99 -18.77
C ASP A 24 -11.18 22.90 -17.68
N HIS A 25 -10.09 22.61 -16.93
CA HIS A 25 -10.07 21.59 -15.87
C HIS A 25 -10.01 22.17 -14.44
N PHE A 26 -9.92 23.49 -14.29
CA PHE A 26 -9.93 24.19 -13.00
C PHE A 26 -11.25 24.92 -12.79
N VAL A 27 -11.75 24.93 -11.55
CA VAL A 27 -12.92 25.74 -11.19
C VAL A 27 -12.53 27.22 -11.35
N ARG A 28 -13.40 28.05 -11.96
CA ARG A 28 -13.12 29.50 -12.19
C ARG A 28 -12.68 30.26 -10.94
N SER A 29 -13.17 29.88 -9.76
CA SER A 29 -12.75 30.48 -8.48
C SER A 29 -11.27 30.20 -8.14
N GLN A 30 -10.65 29.21 -8.78
CA GLN A 30 -9.28 28.75 -8.57
C GLN A 30 -8.32 29.13 -9.71
N GLU A 31 -8.77 29.85 -10.75
CA GLU A 31 -7.89 30.32 -11.84
C GLU A 31 -6.75 31.22 -11.34
N HIS A 32 -6.98 31.95 -10.25
CA HIS A 32 -5.94 32.76 -9.61
C HIS A 32 -4.79 31.90 -9.03
N LEU A 33 -4.98 30.60 -8.80
CA LEU A 33 -3.99 29.65 -8.28
C LEU A 33 -2.99 29.16 -9.35
N LEU A 34 -3.27 29.37 -10.63
CA LEU A 34 -2.35 29.09 -11.75
C LEU A 34 -1.34 30.22 -11.97
N ARG A 35 -1.49 31.34 -11.26
CA ARG A 35 -0.60 32.50 -11.37
C ARG A 35 0.63 32.28 -10.49
N GLN A 36 1.82 32.47 -11.06
CA GLN A 36 3.07 32.44 -10.31
C GLN A 36 3.09 33.51 -9.21
N THR A 37 3.65 33.18 -8.05
CA THR A 37 3.84 34.11 -6.92
C THR A 37 5.29 34.03 -6.42
N GLU A 38 5.78 35.04 -5.69
CA GLU A 38 7.16 35.04 -5.15
C GLU A 38 7.44 33.84 -4.24
N SER A 39 6.45 33.38 -3.46
CA SER A 39 6.57 32.22 -2.59
C SER A 39 6.29 30.88 -3.28
N ASN A 40 5.70 30.90 -4.49
CA ASN A 40 5.44 29.72 -5.29
C ASN A 40 5.67 30.04 -6.78
N PRO A 41 6.94 30.11 -7.20
CA PRO A 41 7.32 30.51 -8.57
C PRO A 41 7.00 29.44 -9.61
N LEU A 42 6.77 28.20 -9.18
CA LEU A 42 6.38 27.07 -10.02
C LEU A 42 5.18 26.36 -9.38
N PRO A 43 3.98 26.96 -9.41
CA PRO A 43 2.78 26.35 -8.86
C PRO A 43 2.54 25.00 -9.54
N THR A 44 2.30 23.97 -8.74
CA THR A 44 2.08 22.61 -9.23
C THR A 44 0.91 22.62 -10.20
N THR A 45 1.20 22.35 -11.47
CA THR A 45 0.21 22.35 -12.57
C THR A 45 -0.57 21.05 -12.65
N ILE A 46 -0.25 20.09 -11.78
CA ILE A 46 -1.03 18.86 -11.65
C ILE A 46 -2.36 19.30 -11.06
N PRO A 47 -3.47 19.21 -11.83
CA PRO A 47 -4.78 19.47 -11.25
C PRO A 47 -4.94 18.57 -10.02
N PRO A 48 -5.80 18.95 -9.05
CA PRO A 48 -6.23 18.02 -8.03
C PRO A 48 -6.48 16.66 -8.68
N PRO A 49 -6.17 15.52 -8.03
CA PRO A 49 -6.88 14.30 -8.33
C PRO A 49 -8.37 14.67 -8.36
N SER A 50 -8.93 14.85 -9.57
CA SER A 50 -10.36 14.76 -9.77
C SER A 50 -10.75 13.39 -9.22
N ALA A 51 -11.96 13.27 -8.67
CA ALA A 51 -12.44 12.07 -7.97
C ALA A 51 -12.26 10.72 -8.71
N GLY A 52 -11.68 10.67 -9.91
CA GLY A 52 -11.13 9.47 -10.55
C GLY A 52 -10.00 8.76 -9.80
N LEU A 53 -9.47 9.29 -8.69
CA LEU A 53 -8.62 8.56 -7.72
C LEU A 53 -9.37 8.15 -6.44
N ALA A 54 -10.63 8.59 -6.27
CA ALA A 54 -11.53 8.10 -5.23
C ALA A 54 -12.41 7.00 -5.82
N GLY A 55 -11.87 5.77 -5.87
CA GLY A 55 -12.65 4.58 -6.21
C GLY A 55 -12.99 4.44 -7.69
N ALA A 56 -13.05 3.20 -8.15
CA ALA A 56 -13.46 2.88 -9.49
C ALA A 56 -14.97 3.13 -9.67
N SER A 57 -15.40 4.35 -10.01
CA SER A 57 -16.66 4.62 -10.73
C SER A 57 -17.89 3.84 -10.20
N GLY A 58 -18.13 3.69 -8.89
CA GLY A 58 -19.27 2.91 -8.36
C GLY A 58 -19.44 1.48 -8.92
N LYS A 59 -18.44 0.92 -9.61
CA LYS A 59 -18.56 -0.36 -10.33
C LYS A 59 -18.38 -1.50 -9.35
N ARG A 60 -19.22 -2.52 -9.49
CA ARG A 60 -19.16 -3.75 -8.69
C ARG A 60 -18.20 -4.73 -9.36
N HIS A 61 -17.28 -5.28 -8.59
CA HIS A 61 -16.33 -6.26 -9.12
C HIS A 61 -16.34 -7.52 -8.25
N VAL A 62 -16.23 -8.66 -8.90
CA VAL A 62 -15.98 -9.95 -8.24
C VAL A 62 -14.65 -10.46 -8.74
N ILE A 63 -13.73 -10.71 -7.82
CA ILE A 63 -12.40 -11.25 -8.12
C ILE A 63 -12.37 -12.67 -7.57
N SER A 64 -12.17 -13.66 -8.43
CA SER A 64 -12.11 -15.06 -8.03
C SER A 64 -10.71 -15.62 -8.17
N PHE A 65 -10.09 -16.01 -7.05
CA PHE A 65 -8.84 -16.75 -7.05
C PHE A 65 -9.10 -18.25 -7.20
N ILE A 66 -8.64 -18.82 -8.31
CA ILE A 66 -8.74 -20.25 -8.61
C ILE A 66 -7.33 -20.88 -8.70
N GLY A 67 -7.28 -22.20 -8.58
CA GLY A 67 -6.03 -22.95 -8.65
C GLY A 67 -5.98 -24.10 -7.66
N LEU A 68 -5.03 -25.00 -7.85
CA LEU A 68 -4.81 -26.14 -6.96
C LEU A 68 -4.64 -25.69 -5.49
N PRO A 69 -4.96 -26.54 -4.50
CA PRO A 69 -4.65 -26.27 -3.10
C PRO A 69 -3.14 -26.08 -2.87
N TYR A 70 -2.80 -25.33 -1.83
CA TYR A 70 -1.45 -24.97 -1.38
C TYR A 70 -0.66 -24.21 -2.45
N ARG A 71 -1.33 -23.20 -3.03
CA ARG A 71 -0.79 -22.32 -4.07
C ARG A 71 -0.81 -20.84 -3.67
N GLY A 72 -1.05 -20.54 -2.39
CA GLY A 72 -1.04 -19.18 -1.87
C GLY A 72 -2.22 -18.30 -2.30
N LYS A 73 -3.36 -18.90 -2.67
CA LYS A 73 -4.59 -18.14 -2.98
C LYS A 73 -5.03 -17.22 -1.82
N PRO A 74 -5.09 -17.69 -0.55
CA PRO A 74 -5.45 -16.82 0.57
C PRO A 74 -4.47 -15.66 0.76
N PHE A 75 -3.17 -15.93 0.61
CA PHE A 75 -2.11 -14.93 0.71
C PHE A 75 -2.28 -13.80 -0.33
N LEU A 76 -2.50 -14.17 -1.60
CA LEU A 76 -2.73 -13.20 -2.67
C LEU A 76 -4.05 -12.43 -2.47
N ALA A 77 -5.11 -13.11 -2.03
CA ALA A 77 -6.40 -12.50 -1.75
C ALA A 77 -6.30 -11.45 -0.63
N GLU A 78 -5.60 -11.76 0.46
CA GLU A 78 -5.40 -10.84 1.59
C GLU A 78 -4.59 -9.61 1.19
N ARG A 79 -3.47 -9.80 0.48
CA ARG A 79 -2.62 -8.71 -0.04
C ARG A 79 -3.41 -7.82 -1.00
N LEU A 80 -4.15 -8.43 -1.94
CA LEU A 80 -4.97 -7.69 -2.89
C LEU A 80 -6.09 -6.90 -2.22
N CYS A 81 -6.80 -7.51 -1.27
CA CYS A 81 -7.83 -6.84 -0.48
C CYS A 81 -7.28 -5.59 0.21
N ARG A 82 -6.09 -5.72 0.82
CA ARG A 82 -5.40 -4.64 1.51
C ARG A 82 -5.02 -3.50 0.57
N TYR A 83 -4.39 -3.83 -0.56
CA TYR A 83 -4.01 -2.85 -1.58
C TYR A 83 -5.21 -2.06 -2.11
N LEU A 84 -6.28 -2.76 -2.49
CA LEU A 84 -7.49 -2.13 -3.01
C LEU A 84 -8.17 -1.24 -1.97
N SER A 85 -8.32 -1.73 -0.74
CA SER A 85 -8.94 -0.94 0.33
C SER A 85 -8.13 0.29 0.69
N PHE A 86 -6.79 0.17 0.75
CA PHE A 86 -5.91 1.25 1.18
C PHE A 86 -5.73 2.32 0.09
N PHE A 87 -5.33 1.91 -1.13
CA PHE A 87 -4.99 2.85 -2.21
C PHE A 87 -6.21 3.32 -3.01
N HIS A 88 -7.18 2.44 -3.26
CA HIS A 88 -8.36 2.78 -4.06
C HIS A 88 -9.56 3.17 -3.21
N GLY A 89 -9.54 2.89 -1.89
CA GLY A 89 -10.64 3.22 -0.99
C GLY A 89 -11.91 2.43 -1.24
N THR A 90 -11.81 1.36 -2.02
CA THR A 90 -12.93 0.49 -2.38
C THR A 90 -13.31 -0.36 -1.18
N LYS A 91 -14.60 -0.57 -0.96
CA LYS A 91 -15.06 -1.52 0.05
C LYS A 91 -14.78 -2.93 -0.46
N CYS A 92 -13.77 -3.58 0.10
CA CYS A 92 -13.41 -4.96 -0.23
C CYS A 92 -13.91 -5.91 0.84
N ARG A 93 -14.53 -7.02 0.42
CA ARG A 93 -14.90 -8.12 1.32
C ARG A 93 -14.38 -9.43 0.77
N MET A 94 -13.73 -10.18 1.64
CA MET A 94 -13.17 -11.49 1.36
C MET A 94 -14.19 -12.59 1.71
N PHE A 95 -14.37 -13.56 0.82
CA PHE A 95 -15.25 -14.71 0.99
C PHE A 95 -14.43 -15.99 0.77
N ASP A 96 -14.21 -16.71 1.87
CA ASP A 96 -13.53 -18.01 1.85
C ASP A 96 -14.56 -19.13 1.65
N ILE A 97 -14.64 -19.62 0.42
CA ILE A 97 -15.62 -20.62 -0.05
C ILE A 97 -15.52 -21.93 0.76
N ALA A 98 -14.36 -22.25 1.32
CA ALA A 98 -14.17 -23.46 2.10
C ALA A 98 -14.76 -23.36 3.53
N ARG A 99 -15.17 -22.18 4.01
CA ARG A 99 -15.79 -22.05 5.34
C ARG A 99 -17.14 -22.78 5.40
N PRO A 100 -17.49 -23.41 6.54
CA PRO A 100 -18.78 -24.09 6.70
C PRO A 100 -20.00 -23.22 6.38
N GLU A 101 -19.91 -21.92 6.70
CA GLU A 101 -20.94 -20.91 6.44
C GLU A 101 -21.28 -20.77 4.93
N TRP A 102 -20.31 -21.05 4.05
CA TRP A 102 -20.42 -20.84 2.60
C TRP A 102 -20.47 -22.14 1.79
N LYS A 103 -20.61 -23.29 2.46
CA LYS A 103 -20.71 -24.60 1.77
C LYS A 103 -21.92 -24.72 0.86
N ASP A 104 -22.99 -23.98 1.17
CA ASP A 104 -24.17 -23.87 0.32
C ASP A 104 -23.99 -22.70 -0.65
N ASP A 105 -23.93 -23.01 -1.96
CA ASP A 105 -23.76 -22.02 -3.02
C ASP A 105 -24.87 -20.96 -3.03
N ALA A 106 -26.09 -21.30 -2.58
CA ALA A 106 -27.21 -20.35 -2.49
C ALA A 106 -27.00 -19.34 -1.36
N VAL A 107 -26.49 -19.79 -0.21
CA VAL A 107 -26.18 -18.93 0.94
C VAL A 107 -25.04 -17.97 0.60
N LEU A 108 -23.98 -18.46 -0.07
CA LEU A 108 -22.89 -17.60 -0.54
C LEU A 108 -23.38 -16.59 -1.59
N TRP A 109 -24.24 -17.01 -2.51
CA TRP A 109 -24.85 -16.11 -3.49
C TRP A 109 -25.66 -14.98 -2.84
N ASP A 110 -26.52 -15.30 -1.87
CA ASP A 110 -27.32 -14.30 -1.18
C ASP A 110 -26.43 -13.27 -0.45
N ALA A 111 -25.36 -13.74 0.20
CA ALA A 111 -24.41 -12.84 0.85
C ALA A 111 -23.62 -11.97 -0.14
N LEU A 112 -23.22 -12.51 -1.29
CA LEU A 112 -22.58 -11.74 -2.36
C LEU A 112 -23.52 -10.67 -2.91
N LYS A 113 -24.77 -11.03 -3.15
CA LYS A 113 -25.81 -10.12 -3.64
C LYS A 113 -26.03 -8.99 -2.65
N VAL A 114 -26.25 -9.30 -1.37
CA VAL A 114 -26.41 -8.29 -0.31
C VAL A 114 -25.23 -7.33 -0.29
N PHE A 115 -24.00 -7.84 -0.28
CA PHE A 115 -22.81 -6.99 -0.24
C PHE A 115 -22.66 -6.12 -1.51
N LEU A 116 -22.83 -6.70 -2.70
CA LEU A 116 -22.64 -5.96 -3.96
C LEU A 116 -23.77 -4.96 -4.23
N GLU A 117 -24.99 -5.23 -3.78
CA GLU A 117 -26.17 -4.39 -4.02
C GLU A 117 -26.52 -3.43 -2.87
N GLU A 118 -25.87 -3.54 -1.70
CA GLU A 118 -26.10 -2.63 -0.59
C GLU A 118 -25.97 -1.16 -1.06
N GLU A 119 -26.78 -0.25 -0.54
CA GLU A 119 -26.62 1.18 -0.84
C GLU A 119 -25.72 1.81 0.22
N ASP A 120 -24.76 2.63 -0.21
CA ASP A 120 -23.88 3.32 0.74
C ASP A 120 -24.62 4.43 1.48
N CYS A 121 -25.23 4.05 2.61
CA CYS A 121 -25.73 4.98 3.63
C CYS A 121 -24.57 5.51 4.47
N SER A 122 -23.58 6.15 3.86
CA SER A 122 -22.52 6.79 4.64
C SER A 122 -23.13 7.88 5.53
N ALA A 123 -22.55 8.12 6.71
CA ALA A 123 -22.96 9.23 7.59
C ALA A 123 -22.93 10.58 6.86
N THR A 124 -22.15 10.72 5.78
CA THR A 124 -22.10 11.90 4.92
C THR A 124 -23.34 12.03 4.01
N THR A 125 -23.94 10.92 3.57
CA THR A 125 -25.21 10.91 2.82
C THR A 125 -26.36 11.37 3.72
N GLN A 126 -26.36 10.94 5.00
CA GLN A 126 -27.33 11.41 5.99
C GLN A 126 -27.10 12.88 6.40
N VAL A 127 -25.84 13.31 6.51
CA VAL A 127 -25.49 14.73 6.72
C VAL A 127 -25.85 15.57 5.49
N MET A 128 -25.73 15.06 4.27
CA MET A 128 -26.24 15.70 3.04
C MET A 128 -27.76 15.87 3.09
N MET A 129 -28.51 14.82 3.45
CA MET A 129 -29.98 14.89 3.58
C MET A 129 -30.42 15.87 4.67
N ALA A 130 -29.62 16.05 5.73
CA ALA A 130 -29.88 17.01 6.78
C ALA A 130 -29.42 18.46 6.45
N LEU A 131 -28.60 18.66 5.42
CA LEU A 131 -28.06 19.95 4.99
C LEU A 131 -28.78 20.55 3.76
N ASP A 132 -29.65 19.79 3.10
CA ASP A 132 -30.50 20.26 1.98
C ASP A 132 -31.45 21.41 2.37
N GLU A 133 -31.56 21.77 3.66
CA GLU A 133 -32.32 22.94 4.13
C GLU A 133 -31.51 24.26 4.17
N ILE A 134 -30.23 24.27 3.79
CA ILE A 134 -29.36 25.47 3.88
C ILE A 134 -28.81 25.87 2.50
N GLU A 135 -29.35 26.95 1.93
CA GLU A 135 -28.85 27.57 0.68
C GLU A 135 -27.50 28.29 0.89
N CYS A 136 -26.41 27.80 0.29
CA CYS A 136 -25.20 28.59 0.06
C CYS A 136 -24.27 28.01 -1.04
N ASP A 137 -23.73 28.84 -1.92
CA ASP A 137 -22.82 28.55 -3.04
C ASP A 137 -21.48 27.84 -2.71
N GLN A 138 -21.25 27.38 -1.47
CA GLN A 138 -20.08 26.58 -1.06
C GLN A 138 -20.18 25.08 -1.41
N HIS A 139 -21.15 24.69 -2.23
CA HIS A 139 -21.51 23.31 -2.59
C HIS A 139 -20.40 22.45 -3.22
N GLN A 140 -19.25 23.02 -3.62
CA GLN A 140 -18.16 22.24 -4.21
C GLN A 140 -17.21 21.59 -3.18
N VAL A 141 -17.16 22.09 -1.94
CA VAL A 141 -16.22 21.56 -0.92
C VAL A 141 -16.67 20.21 -0.36
N PHE A 142 -17.98 19.93 -0.40
CA PHE A 142 -18.59 18.73 0.19
C PHE A 142 -18.93 17.61 -0.82
N ARG A 143 -18.79 17.84 -2.13
CA ARG A 143 -19.02 16.83 -3.20
C ARG A 143 -17.95 15.71 -3.25
N LYS A 144 -17.32 15.38 -2.13
CA LYS A 144 -16.13 14.50 -2.08
C LYS A 144 -16.43 13.01 -1.99
N ASN A 145 -17.67 12.57 -1.72
CA ASN A 145 -17.97 11.15 -1.48
C ASN A 145 -19.01 10.58 -2.46
N VAL A 146 -18.49 10.10 -3.60
CA VAL A 146 -19.18 9.19 -4.53
C VAL A 146 -18.91 7.76 -4.06
N ASP A 147 -19.87 6.84 -4.17
CA ASP A 147 -19.67 5.40 -3.90
C ASP A 147 -18.37 4.91 -4.56
N SER A 148 -17.39 4.54 -3.73
CA SER A 148 -16.04 4.16 -4.17
C SER A 148 -16.02 2.82 -4.91
N GLY A 149 -17.15 2.13 -4.97
CA GLY A 149 -17.32 0.80 -5.54
C GLY A 149 -17.08 -0.29 -4.50
N ARG A 150 -17.60 -1.48 -4.80
CA ARG A 150 -17.44 -2.67 -3.96
C ARG A 150 -16.79 -3.81 -4.71
N ILE A 151 -15.93 -4.53 -4.00
CA ILE A 151 -15.14 -5.63 -4.55
C ILE A 151 -15.33 -6.85 -3.65
N ALA A 152 -15.97 -7.88 -4.17
CA ALA A 152 -15.99 -9.19 -3.53
C ALA A 152 -14.79 -10.00 -4.00
N ILE A 153 -13.99 -10.50 -3.06
CA ILE A 153 -12.83 -11.36 -3.36
C ILE A 153 -13.18 -12.78 -2.90
N LEU A 154 -13.40 -13.66 -3.87
CA LEU A 154 -13.65 -15.07 -3.67
C LEU A 154 -12.32 -15.84 -3.71
N TYR A 155 -12.11 -16.72 -2.74
CA TYR A 155 -11.02 -17.68 -2.75
C TYR A 155 -11.44 -18.90 -1.94
N SER A 156 -10.68 -19.99 -2.07
CA SER A 156 -10.82 -21.16 -1.18
C SER A 156 -9.51 -21.31 -0.42
N HIS A 157 -9.58 -21.34 0.91
CA HIS A 157 -8.48 -21.91 1.70
C HIS A 157 -8.35 -23.39 1.31
N ASP A 158 -7.12 -23.91 1.35
CA ASP A 158 -6.62 -25.09 0.65
C ASP A 158 -7.32 -26.44 0.95
N GLU A 159 -8.63 -26.53 0.77
CA GLU A 159 -9.46 -27.69 1.02
C GLU A 159 -9.87 -28.33 -0.30
N VAL A 160 -9.78 -29.66 -0.37
CA VAL A 160 -10.12 -30.43 -1.57
C VAL A 160 -11.64 -30.56 -1.77
N SER A 161 -12.41 -30.37 -0.70
CA SER A 161 -13.88 -30.50 -0.72
C SER A 161 -14.58 -29.39 -1.49
N THR A 162 -13.91 -28.26 -1.78
CA THR A 162 -14.51 -27.15 -2.53
C THR A 162 -14.68 -27.44 -4.02
N HIS A 163 -14.09 -28.52 -4.55
CA HIS A 163 -14.17 -28.83 -5.98
C HIS A 163 -15.61 -28.95 -6.49
N SER A 164 -16.55 -29.40 -5.65
CA SER A 164 -17.96 -29.58 -5.99
C SER A 164 -18.81 -28.31 -5.86
N GLN A 165 -18.26 -27.24 -5.28
CA GLN A 165 -18.97 -25.97 -5.11
C GLN A 165 -18.81 -25.12 -6.36
N MET A 166 -19.90 -24.53 -6.84
CA MET A 166 -19.89 -23.72 -8.07
C MET A 166 -18.94 -22.53 -7.95
N TRP A 167 -18.93 -21.85 -6.81
CA TRP A 167 -18.12 -20.63 -6.62
C TRP A 167 -16.60 -20.89 -6.57
N SER A 168 -16.16 -22.16 -6.50
CA SER A 168 -14.73 -22.54 -6.53
C SER A 168 -14.05 -22.26 -7.87
N GLY A 169 -14.82 -22.15 -8.97
CA GLY A 169 -14.28 -21.94 -10.32
C GLY A 169 -13.34 -23.06 -10.81
N SER A 170 -13.44 -24.25 -10.20
CA SER A 170 -12.56 -25.40 -10.43
C SER A 170 -12.70 -26.04 -11.82
N SER A 171 -13.85 -25.87 -12.48
CA SER A 171 -14.15 -26.35 -13.83
C SER A 171 -14.61 -25.22 -14.76
N LYS A 172 -14.68 -25.51 -16.07
CA LYS A 172 -15.21 -24.56 -17.07
C LYS A 172 -16.68 -24.22 -16.78
N GLU A 173 -17.48 -25.23 -16.44
CA GLU A 173 -18.90 -25.10 -16.13
C GLU A 173 -19.11 -24.22 -14.89
N HIS A 174 -18.28 -24.37 -13.87
CA HIS A 174 -18.32 -23.53 -12.67
C HIS A 174 -18.04 -22.06 -13.00
N ARG A 175 -17.01 -21.77 -13.79
CA ARG A 175 -16.67 -20.39 -14.17
C ARG A 175 -17.76 -19.74 -15.04
N TRP A 176 -18.35 -20.50 -15.95
CA TRP A 176 -19.49 -20.03 -16.74
C TRP A 176 -20.74 -19.78 -15.86
N ALA A 177 -21.01 -20.67 -14.91
CA ALA A 177 -22.10 -20.51 -13.96
C ALA A 177 -21.90 -19.28 -13.05
N MET A 178 -20.67 -19.01 -12.58
CA MET A 178 -20.34 -17.80 -11.83
C MET A 178 -20.67 -16.53 -12.64
N GLN A 179 -20.22 -16.46 -13.89
CA GLN A 179 -20.52 -15.32 -14.77
C GLN A 179 -22.04 -15.14 -14.96
N THR A 180 -22.75 -16.24 -15.24
CA THR A 180 -24.20 -16.24 -15.46
C THR A 180 -24.96 -15.78 -14.21
N HIS A 181 -24.51 -16.14 -13.00
CA HIS A 181 -25.13 -15.66 -11.76
C HIS A 181 -24.89 -14.16 -11.58
N LEU A 182 -23.67 -13.68 -11.81
CA LEU A 182 -23.32 -12.27 -11.66
C LEU A 182 -24.07 -11.34 -12.64
N GLU A 183 -24.49 -11.85 -13.79
CA GLU A 183 -25.36 -11.15 -14.74
C GLU A 183 -26.80 -10.95 -14.21
N LYS A 184 -27.23 -11.73 -13.20
CA LYS A 184 -28.55 -11.60 -12.55
C LYS A 184 -28.60 -10.48 -11.50
N LEU A 185 -27.46 -9.87 -11.14
CA LEU A 185 -27.44 -8.74 -10.22
C LEU A 185 -28.13 -7.53 -10.84
N SER A 186 -28.85 -6.77 -10.01
CA SER A 186 -29.49 -5.50 -10.41
C SER A 186 -28.47 -4.45 -10.85
N MET A 187 -27.29 -4.47 -10.23
CA MET A 187 -26.15 -3.63 -10.56
C MET A 187 -25.15 -4.39 -11.41
N HIS A 188 -24.73 -3.81 -12.53
CA HIS A 188 -23.75 -4.43 -13.41
C HIS A 188 -22.43 -4.70 -12.65
N SER A 189 -22.10 -5.98 -12.52
CA SER A 189 -20.87 -6.45 -11.90
C SER A 189 -19.92 -7.06 -12.94
N ARG A 190 -18.61 -6.95 -12.68
CA ARG A 190 -17.58 -7.51 -13.56
C ARG A 190 -16.79 -8.58 -12.82
N LEU A 191 -16.70 -9.76 -13.43
CA LEU A 191 -15.88 -10.87 -12.94
C LEU A 191 -14.44 -10.76 -13.46
N LEU A 192 -13.46 -10.95 -12.56
CA LEU A 192 -12.06 -11.18 -12.88
C LEU A 192 -11.63 -12.52 -12.26
N VAL A 193 -11.19 -13.46 -13.09
CA VAL A 193 -10.68 -14.75 -12.61
C VAL A 193 -9.14 -14.71 -12.56
N ILE A 194 -8.55 -14.98 -11.40
CA ILE A 194 -7.09 -15.06 -11.22
C ILE A 194 -6.75 -16.51 -10.94
N GLU A 195 -6.18 -17.19 -11.94
CA GLU A 195 -5.66 -18.55 -11.82
C GLU A 195 -4.22 -18.52 -11.31
N VAL A 196 -3.99 -19.10 -10.13
CA VAL A 196 -2.67 -19.17 -9.49
C VAL A 196 -2.03 -20.53 -9.76
N ILE A 197 -0.94 -20.52 -10.53
CA ILE A 197 -0.25 -21.74 -10.98
C ILE A 197 1.17 -21.72 -10.41
N VAL A 198 1.42 -22.58 -9.41
CA VAL A 198 2.77 -22.77 -8.84
C VAL A 198 3.24 -24.17 -9.16
N ASN A 199 4.36 -24.24 -9.87
CA ASN A 199 5.02 -25.49 -10.27
C ASN A 199 6.27 -25.79 -9.44
N ASP A 200 6.73 -24.82 -8.64
CA ASP A 200 7.84 -24.99 -7.71
C ASP A 200 7.41 -25.88 -6.52
N ALA A 201 7.92 -27.10 -6.49
CA ALA A 201 7.64 -28.07 -5.43
C ALA A 201 8.14 -27.61 -4.05
N GLY A 202 9.26 -26.89 -3.99
CA GLY A 202 9.82 -26.37 -2.74
C GLY A 202 8.88 -25.34 -2.13
N LEU A 203 8.37 -24.42 -2.96
CA LEU A 203 7.43 -23.41 -2.52
C LEU A 203 6.08 -24.01 -2.08
N VAL A 204 5.57 -24.99 -2.82
CA VAL A 204 4.34 -25.71 -2.44
C VAL A 204 4.49 -26.41 -1.08
N ARG A 205 5.62 -27.08 -0.84
CA ARG A 205 5.89 -27.71 0.46
C ARG A 205 5.98 -26.69 1.60
N ARG A 206 6.51 -25.49 1.34
CA ARG A 206 6.51 -24.40 2.34
C ARG A 206 5.09 -23.94 2.69
N PHE A 207 4.20 -23.80 1.69
CA PHE A 207 2.78 -23.50 1.95
C PHE A 207 2.08 -24.58 2.77
N ILE A 208 2.35 -25.86 2.48
CA ILE A 208 1.79 -26.98 3.25
C ILE A 208 2.27 -26.89 4.70
N ARG A 209 3.59 -26.78 4.91
CA ARG A 209 4.19 -26.72 6.24
C ARG A 209 3.67 -25.56 7.07
N ASN A 210 3.54 -24.37 6.48
CA ASN A 210 3.09 -23.20 7.25
C ASN A 210 1.63 -23.30 7.70
N ARG A 211 0.75 -23.88 6.87
CA ARG A 211 -0.65 -24.11 7.24
C ARG A 211 -0.77 -24.97 8.49
N ASP A 212 0.01 -26.04 8.55
CA ASP A 212 -0.06 -26.96 9.67
C ASP A 212 0.35 -26.26 10.97
N CYS A 213 1.41 -25.45 10.96
CA CYS A 213 1.81 -24.62 12.11
C CYS A 213 0.69 -23.69 12.60
N THR A 214 -0.08 -23.06 11.70
CA THR A 214 -1.22 -22.20 12.07
C THR A 214 -2.40 -22.98 12.66
N ASN A 215 -2.67 -24.21 12.19
CA ASN A 215 -3.72 -25.07 12.75
C ASN A 215 -3.36 -25.67 14.12
N CYS A 216 -2.07 -25.79 14.44
CA CYS A 216 -1.60 -26.17 15.78
C CYS A 216 -1.85 -25.08 16.83
N GLY A 217 -1.97 -23.81 16.42
CA GLY A 217 -2.11 -22.64 17.30
C GLY A 217 -3.53 -22.06 17.41
N ALA A 218 -4.47 -22.49 16.55
CA ALA A 218 -5.83 -21.92 16.49
C ALA A 218 -6.84 -22.57 17.46
N ALA A 219 -6.37 -23.10 18.59
CA ALA A 219 -7.20 -23.53 19.71
C ALA A 219 -6.89 -22.69 20.96
N SER A 220 -6.89 -21.37 20.85
CA SER A 220 -7.05 -20.51 22.04
C SER A 220 -7.53 -19.11 21.66
N THR A 221 -8.45 -18.60 22.48
CA THR A 221 -8.95 -17.22 22.59
C THR A 221 -10.19 -16.81 21.78
N GLU A 222 -11.34 -17.39 22.15
CA GLU A 222 -12.48 -16.57 22.55
C GLU A 222 -12.53 -16.57 24.09
N GLY A 223 -12.50 -15.40 24.71
CA GLY A 223 -12.60 -15.25 26.17
C GLY A 223 -11.73 -14.12 26.71
N GLU A 224 -12.38 -13.02 27.07
CA GLU A 224 -11.82 -11.90 27.82
C GLU A 224 -11.14 -12.36 29.12
N GLY A 225 -9.99 -11.77 29.45
CA GLY A 225 -9.35 -11.95 30.75
C GLY A 225 -7.86 -11.64 30.73
N GLU A 226 -7.48 -10.54 31.37
CA GLU A 226 -6.09 -10.17 31.68
C GLU A 226 -5.30 -11.35 32.27
N ARG A 227 -4.08 -11.59 31.79
CA ARG A 227 -3.02 -12.26 32.57
C ARG A 227 -1.61 -11.99 32.04
N GLU A 228 -0.73 -11.80 33.00
CA GLU A 228 0.67 -11.42 32.92
C GLU A 228 1.59 -12.52 32.36
N GLY A 229 2.71 -12.07 31.81
CA GLY A 229 4.02 -12.72 31.65
C GLY A 229 4.12 -14.25 31.75
N GLY A 230 4.33 -14.89 30.60
CA GLY A 230 4.84 -16.25 30.50
C GLY A 230 5.08 -16.65 29.04
N SER A 231 6.34 -16.75 28.64
CA SER A 231 6.76 -17.32 27.35
C SER A 231 6.35 -18.78 27.27
N GLN A 232 5.28 -19.10 26.55
CA GLN A 232 4.96 -20.45 26.12
C GLN A 232 5.45 -20.65 24.69
N GLU A 233 6.63 -21.25 24.55
CA GLU A 233 7.08 -21.86 23.30
C GLU A 233 6.14 -23.02 22.96
N SER A 234 5.44 -22.95 21.81
CA SER A 234 4.65 -24.06 21.33
C SER A 234 5.58 -25.19 20.89
N VAL A 235 5.43 -26.36 21.51
CA VAL A 235 6.15 -27.59 21.18
C VAL A 235 5.95 -27.94 19.70
N CYS A 236 6.98 -27.75 18.89
CA CYS A 236 7.00 -28.22 17.51
C CYS A 236 7.06 -29.76 17.49
N SER A 237 6.12 -30.38 16.76
CA SER A 237 6.06 -31.81 16.45
C SER A 237 7.39 -32.31 15.88
N THR A 238 7.71 -33.60 16.09
CA THR A 238 8.95 -34.18 15.58
C THR A 238 9.02 -34.07 14.04
N ASN A 239 10.22 -33.95 13.46
CA ASN A 239 10.40 -33.84 12.00
C ASN A 239 9.71 -34.97 11.20
N GLY A 240 9.49 -36.14 11.81
CA GLY A 240 8.79 -37.27 11.19
C GLY A 240 7.29 -37.02 10.99
N ASP A 241 6.65 -36.28 11.89
CA ASP A 241 5.21 -35.99 11.82
C ASP A 241 4.90 -34.97 10.70
N ALA A 242 5.80 -34.00 10.51
CA ALA A 242 5.66 -32.97 9.47
C ALA A 242 5.73 -33.56 8.05
N GLU A 243 6.65 -34.50 7.79
CA GLU A 243 6.77 -35.13 6.47
C GLU A 243 5.58 -36.05 6.14
N ALA A 244 5.00 -36.72 7.14
CA ALA A 244 3.78 -37.50 6.96
C ALA A 244 2.58 -36.61 6.57
N LEU A 245 2.45 -35.44 7.21
CA LEU A 245 1.40 -34.45 6.88
C LEU A 245 1.59 -33.88 5.46
N ILE A 246 2.83 -33.55 5.08
CA ILE A 246 3.16 -33.10 3.72
C ILE A 246 2.75 -34.16 2.69
N THR A 247 3.10 -35.42 2.94
CA THR A 247 2.75 -36.54 2.05
C THR A 247 1.23 -36.70 1.91
N ALA A 248 0.47 -36.57 3.02
CA ALA A 248 -0.98 -36.64 3.00
C ALA A 248 -1.61 -35.45 2.23
N ALA A 249 -1.06 -34.24 2.37
CA ALA A 249 -1.49 -33.06 1.62
C ALA A 249 -1.16 -33.19 0.12
N GLU A 250 0.01 -33.71 -0.25
CA GLU A 250 0.37 -34.00 -1.64
C GLU A 250 -0.59 -35.02 -2.28
N ALA A 251 -0.99 -36.06 -1.53
CA ALA A 251 -2.00 -37.03 -2.00
C ALA A 251 -3.37 -36.37 -2.23
N LYS A 252 -3.79 -35.48 -1.34
CA LYS A 252 -5.02 -34.68 -1.48
C LYS A 252 -4.99 -33.77 -2.72
N VAL A 253 -3.86 -33.09 -2.97
CA VAL A 253 -3.67 -32.26 -4.17
C VAL A 253 -3.76 -33.10 -5.44
N LYS A 254 -3.19 -34.32 -5.43
CA LYS A 254 -3.26 -35.25 -6.57
C LYS A 254 -4.69 -35.66 -6.90
N GLU A 255 -5.54 -35.84 -5.90
CA GLU A 255 -6.96 -36.12 -6.12
C GLU A 255 -7.67 -34.91 -6.75
N TYR A 256 -7.48 -33.71 -6.20
CA TYR A 256 -8.05 -32.48 -6.75
C TYR A 256 -7.61 -32.23 -8.21
N THR A 257 -6.38 -32.62 -8.55
CA THR A 257 -5.83 -32.47 -9.92
C THR A 257 -6.61 -33.28 -10.95
N ARG A 258 -7.28 -34.37 -10.56
CA ARG A 258 -8.09 -35.20 -11.48
C ARG A 258 -9.35 -34.49 -11.94
N VAL A 259 -9.88 -33.58 -11.12
CA VAL A 259 -11.15 -32.87 -11.37
C VAL A 259 -10.95 -31.40 -11.74
N TYR A 260 -9.78 -30.83 -11.43
CA TYR A 260 -9.46 -29.43 -11.73
C TYR A 260 -9.17 -29.23 -13.22
N VAL A 261 -9.85 -28.26 -13.83
CA VAL A 261 -9.63 -27.85 -15.21
C VAL A 261 -9.07 -26.43 -15.22
N THR A 262 -7.81 -26.31 -15.61
CA THR A 262 -7.15 -25.01 -15.82
C THR A 262 -7.91 -24.21 -16.88
N ILE A 263 -7.79 -22.88 -16.88
CA ILE A 263 -8.33 -22.07 -17.98
C ILE A 263 -7.62 -22.50 -19.27
N GLN A 264 -8.38 -22.77 -20.33
CA GLN A 264 -7.82 -23.26 -21.60
C GLN A 264 -7.54 -22.12 -22.58
N ASP A 265 -6.54 -22.30 -23.45
CA ASP A 265 -6.22 -21.38 -24.55
C ASP A 265 -6.86 -21.86 -25.87
N ASP A 266 -7.93 -22.66 -25.78
CA ASP A 266 -8.64 -23.31 -26.89
C ASP A 266 -9.82 -22.48 -27.44
N GLY A 267 -9.99 -21.26 -26.97
CA GLY A 267 -11.08 -20.35 -27.34
C GLY A 267 -12.38 -20.54 -26.54
N SER A 268 -12.50 -21.59 -25.72
CA SER A 268 -13.75 -21.88 -25.00
C SER A 268 -14.06 -20.91 -23.85
N GLU A 269 -13.07 -20.14 -23.41
CA GLU A 269 -13.16 -19.23 -22.26
C GLU A 269 -12.69 -17.81 -22.61
N ASP A 270 -12.58 -17.50 -23.91
CA ASP A 270 -12.09 -16.21 -24.40
C ASP A 270 -12.95 -15.03 -23.93
N GLU A 271 -14.19 -15.29 -23.53
CA GLU A 271 -15.12 -14.29 -23.02
C GLU A 271 -14.79 -13.80 -21.61
N LEU A 272 -14.11 -14.62 -20.82
CA LEU A 272 -13.77 -14.32 -19.42
C LEU A 272 -12.63 -13.31 -19.34
N ALA A 273 -12.74 -12.32 -18.46
CA ALA A 273 -11.60 -11.55 -18.02
C ALA A 273 -10.80 -12.39 -17.02
N TYR A 274 -9.59 -12.80 -17.40
CA TYR A 274 -8.75 -13.64 -16.53
C TYR A 274 -7.26 -13.28 -16.54
N VAL A 275 -6.59 -13.72 -15.49
CA VAL A 275 -5.13 -13.67 -15.31
C VAL A 275 -4.64 -15.05 -14.92
N LYS A 276 -3.67 -15.61 -15.65
CA LYS A 276 -2.90 -16.78 -15.19
C LYS A 276 -1.57 -16.29 -14.63
N LEU A 277 -1.40 -16.46 -13.32
CA LEU A 277 -0.21 -16.08 -12.58
C LEU A 277 0.67 -17.30 -12.34
N TYR A 278 1.74 -17.44 -13.12
CA TYR A 278 2.70 -18.53 -12.96
C TYR A 278 3.81 -18.12 -12.00
N ASN A 279 4.01 -18.93 -10.96
CA ASN A 279 5.06 -18.78 -9.94
C ASN A 279 5.22 -17.31 -9.48
N TYR A 280 4.12 -16.67 -9.06
CA TYR A 280 4.14 -15.32 -8.47
C TYR A 280 4.81 -14.24 -9.34
N GLY A 281 4.52 -14.25 -10.65
CA GLY A 281 4.94 -13.19 -11.57
C GLY A 281 6.03 -13.59 -12.56
N HIS A 282 6.59 -14.80 -12.47
CA HIS A 282 7.56 -15.31 -13.45
C HIS A 282 7.00 -15.31 -14.88
N ARG A 283 5.70 -15.61 -15.00
CA ARG A 283 4.95 -15.43 -16.24
C ARG A 283 3.52 -15.03 -15.89
N VAL A 284 3.01 -14.02 -16.59
CA VAL A 284 1.64 -13.52 -16.43
C VAL A 284 0.96 -13.58 -17.79
N VAL A 285 -0.14 -14.33 -17.88
CA VAL A 285 -1.00 -14.36 -19.08
C VAL A 285 -2.28 -13.64 -18.74
N THR A 286 -2.74 -12.74 -19.61
CA THR A 286 -3.95 -11.95 -19.38
C THR A 286 -4.91 -12.10 -20.55
N ASN A 287 -6.21 -12.10 -20.26
CA ASN A 287 -7.26 -12.06 -21.28
C ASN A 287 -8.33 -11.05 -20.89
N ARG A 288 -8.80 -10.27 -21.87
CA ARG A 288 -9.87 -9.26 -21.75
C ARG A 288 -9.78 -8.34 -20.51
N ILE A 289 -8.56 -7.99 -20.11
CA ILE A 289 -8.30 -7.02 -19.02
C ILE A 289 -8.61 -5.61 -19.52
N ARG A 290 -9.84 -5.14 -19.25
CA ARG A 290 -10.31 -3.81 -19.64
C ARG A 290 -10.58 -2.92 -18.42
N GLY A 291 -10.20 -1.65 -18.53
CA GLY A 291 -10.47 -0.63 -17.53
C GLY A 291 -9.38 -0.53 -16.45
N PHE A 292 -9.34 0.63 -15.81
CA PHE A 292 -8.30 1.03 -14.88
C PHE A 292 -8.05 0.01 -13.76
N LEU A 293 -9.11 -0.40 -13.05
CA LEU A 293 -8.97 -1.24 -11.86
C LEU A 293 -8.37 -2.62 -12.16
N PHE A 294 -8.82 -3.30 -13.22
CA PHE A 294 -8.26 -4.62 -13.58
C PHE A 294 -6.79 -4.52 -13.99
N MET A 295 -6.39 -3.44 -14.70
CA MET A 295 -4.99 -3.20 -15.03
C MET A 295 -4.15 -2.97 -13.77
N ARG A 296 -4.67 -2.22 -12.78
CA ARG A 296 -4.02 -2.02 -11.48
C ARG A 296 -3.89 -3.31 -10.68
N ILE A 297 -4.92 -4.16 -10.69
CA ILE A 297 -4.89 -5.48 -10.05
C ILE A 297 -3.79 -6.33 -10.69
N VAL A 298 -3.77 -6.44 -12.02
CA VAL A 298 -2.74 -7.20 -12.75
C VAL A 298 -1.35 -6.68 -12.42
N GLN A 299 -1.15 -5.36 -12.45
CA GLN A 299 0.11 -4.73 -12.09
C GLN A 299 0.52 -5.13 -10.67
N TYR A 300 -0.35 -4.97 -9.68
CA TYR A 300 -0.04 -5.26 -8.29
C TYR A 300 0.29 -6.74 -8.06
N ILE A 301 -0.57 -7.68 -8.47
CA ILE A 301 -0.36 -9.13 -8.23
C ILE A 301 0.88 -9.69 -8.95
N SER A 302 1.37 -9.01 -9.99
CA SER A 302 2.58 -9.41 -10.71
C SER A 302 3.87 -9.11 -9.93
N HIS A 303 3.82 -8.24 -8.92
CA HIS A 303 4.98 -7.89 -8.09
C HIS A 303 5.03 -8.68 -6.77
N ILE A 304 3.90 -9.21 -6.30
CA ILE A 304 3.81 -9.86 -4.98
C ILE A 304 4.41 -11.25 -5.01
N HIS A 305 5.20 -11.59 -4.00
CA HIS A 305 5.74 -12.93 -3.79
C HIS A 305 5.66 -13.39 -2.33
N PRO A 306 5.58 -14.71 -2.07
CA PRO A 306 5.53 -15.27 -0.71
C PRO A 306 6.92 -15.50 -0.09
N GLU A 307 7.94 -14.75 -0.53
CA GLU A 307 9.26 -14.83 0.10
C GLU A 307 9.32 -13.99 1.40
N PRO A 308 9.97 -14.52 2.46
CA PRO A 308 10.29 -13.77 3.65
C PRO A 308 11.14 -12.57 3.27
N HIS A 309 10.79 -11.41 3.80
CA HIS A 309 11.56 -10.20 3.59
C HIS A 309 11.42 -9.28 4.81
N GLN A 310 12.38 -8.39 4.96
CA GLN A 310 12.51 -7.52 6.13
C GLN A 310 12.50 -6.06 5.69
N LEU A 311 11.62 -5.28 6.28
CA LEU A 311 11.51 -3.85 6.02
C LEU A 311 11.88 -3.09 7.29
N TYR A 312 12.65 -2.03 7.13
CA TYR A 312 13.09 -1.16 8.21
C TYR A 312 12.61 0.25 7.91
N LEU A 313 11.85 0.82 8.83
CA LEU A 313 11.34 2.19 8.71
C LEU A 313 12.04 3.06 9.75
N SER A 314 12.56 4.18 9.32
CA SER A 314 13.17 5.17 10.22
C SER A 314 12.80 6.57 9.76
N ARG A 315 12.44 7.44 10.70
CA ARG A 315 12.40 8.87 10.40
C ARG A 315 13.82 9.40 10.26
N HIS A 316 13.99 10.45 9.47
CA HIS A 316 15.21 11.26 9.57
C HIS A 316 15.53 11.63 11.03
N GLY A 317 16.81 11.87 11.33
CA GLY A 317 17.22 12.46 12.59
C GLY A 317 16.50 13.77 12.88
N GLN A 318 16.42 14.17 14.14
CA GLN A 318 15.80 15.43 14.54
C GLN A 318 16.35 16.60 13.69
N SER A 319 15.44 17.32 13.04
CA SER A 319 15.77 18.50 12.24
C SER A 319 15.63 19.79 13.05
N THR A 320 16.23 20.88 12.56
CA THR A 320 16.11 22.19 13.22
C THR A 320 14.65 22.65 13.33
N TYR A 321 13.77 22.29 12.39
CA TYR A 321 12.33 22.58 12.52
C TYR A 321 11.64 21.69 13.56
N ASN A 322 12.06 20.45 13.75
CA ASN A 322 11.50 19.62 14.82
C ASN A 322 11.80 20.21 16.20
N ALA A 323 13.01 20.73 16.40
CA ALA A 323 13.41 21.36 17.67
C ALA A 323 12.51 22.56 18.03
N VAL A 324 12.04 23.31 17.03
CA VAL A 324 11.13 24.47 17.22
C VAL A 324 9.67 24.17 16.84
N ARG A 325 9.30 22.90 16.67
CA ARG A 325 7.93 22.43 16.34
C ARG A 325 7.32 23.04 15.07
N LYS A 326 8.15 23.40 14.09
CA LYS A 326 7.71 23.83 12.75
C LYS A 326 7.44 22.63 11.84
N ILE A 327 6.46 22.77 10.95
CA ILE A 327 6.10 21.74 9.96
C ILE A 327 6.72 22.02 8.59
N GLY A 328 6.89 20.97 7.78
CA GLY A 328 7.40 21.09 6.41
C GLY A 328 8.85 21.54 6.32
N GLY A 329 9.15 22.31 5.29
CA GLY A 329 10.43 22.89 4.94
C GLY A 329 11.47 21.86 4.50
N ASN A 330 12.69 22.36 4.30
CA ASN A 330 13.87 21.54 4.02
C ASN A 330 15.03 21.81 5.01
N PRO A 331 14.79 21.77 6.33
CA PRO A 331 15.82 22.01 7.33
C PRO A 331 16.89 20.92 7.33
N GLY A 332 18.09 21.27 7.81
CA GLY A 332 19.13 20.32 8.18
C GLY A 332 18.89 19.65 9.54
N LEU A 333 19.79 18.76 9.92
CA LEU A 333 19.78 18.07 11.22
C LEU A 333 20.25 19.00 12.36
N THR A 334 19.76 18.74 13.58
CA THR A 334 20.37 19.25 14.81
C THR A 334 21.57 18.39 15.21
N GLU A 335 22.30 18.77 16.26
CA GLU A 335 23.35 17.92 16.85
C GLU A 335 22.78 16.55 17.29
N ASP A 336 21.58 16.52 17.86
CA ASP A 336 20.88 15.27 18.20
C ASP A 336 20.51 14.45 16.97
N GLY A 337 20.07 15.12 15.90
CA GLY A 337 19.85 14.49 14.60
C GLY A 337 21.14 13.87 14.03
N GLU A 338 22.26 14.57 14.16
CA GLU A 338 23.57 14.11 13.70
C GLU A 338 24.06 12.90 14.49
N ARG A 339 23.90 12.91 15.82
CA ARG A 339 24.20 11.74 16.68
C ARG A 339 23.40 10.51 16.24
N TYR A 340 22.14 10.69 15.88
CA TYR A 340 21.32 9.61 15.33
C TYR A 340 21.80 9.14 13.96
N ALA A 341 22.19 10.04 13.07
CA ALA A 341 22.73 9.69 11.75
C ALA A 341 24.00 8.84 11.86
N LEU A 342 24.91 9.21 12.76
CA LEU A 342 26.13 8.45 13.06
C LEU A 342 25.81 7.07 13.64
N TRP A 343 24.88 7.01 14.61
CA TRP A 343 24.41 5.75 15.18
C TRP A 343 23.80 4.85 14.11
N LEU A 344 22.91 5.38 13.25
CA LEU A 344 22.28 4.61 12.19
C LEU A 344 23.31 4.08 11.19
N GLY A 345 24.29 4.90 10.81
CA GLY A 345 25.39 4.50 9.92
C GLY A 345 26.22 3.33 10.46
N ALA A 346 26.49 3.32 11.78
CA ALA A 346 27.18 2.23 12.45
C ALA A 346 26.28 1.00 12.71
N TRP A 347 24.98 1.21 12.94
CA TRP A 347 24.02 0.16 13.29
C TRP A 347 23.62 -0.69 12.08
N VAL A 348 23.41 -0.07 10.92
CA VAL A 348 22.91 -0.74 9.70
C VAL A 348 23.75 -1.93 9.23
N PRO A 349 25.10 -1.86 9.17
CA PRO A 349 25.94 -2.98 8.75
C PRO A 349 25.72 -4.26 9.58
N ASP A 350 25.56 -4.12 10.89
CA ASP A 350 25.49 -5.26 11.81
C ASP A 350 24.08 -5.84 11.98
N HIS A 351 23.03 -5.06 11.67
CA HIS A 351 21.64 -5.42 11.95
C HIS A 351 20.76 -5.60 10.71
N ILE A 352 21.13 -5.00 9.57
CA ILE A 352 20.42 -5.16 8.30
C ILE A 352 21.25 -5.97 7.31
N CYS A 353 22.52 -5.61 7.12
CA CYS A 353 23.38 -6.17 6.09
C CYS A 353 23.87 -7.60 6.40
N THR A 354 23.56 -8.15 7.57
CA THR A 354 23.86 -9.52 7.98
C THR A 354 22.61 -10.16 8.61
N GLU A 355 22.56 -11.48 8.69
CA GLU A 355 21.51 -12.19 9.45
C GLU A 355 21.86 -12.36 10.94
N GLY A 356 23.00 -11.81 11.35
CA GLY A 356 23.51 -11.84 12.71
C GLY A 356 25.03 -11.58 12.76
N PRO A 357 25.59 -11.36 13.95
CA PRO A 357 27.02 -11.15 14.12
C PRO A 357 27.84 -12.31 13.54
N GLY A 358 28.77 -12.01 12.63
CA GLY A 358 29.64 -13.01 12.00
C GLY A 358 29.03 -13.80 10.83
N GLN A 359 27.78 -13.52 10.44
CA GLN A 359 27.16 -14.09 9.25
C GLN A 359 27.58 -13.36 7.97
N PRO A 360 27.56 -14.03 6.80
CA PRO A 360 27.90 -13.40 5.53
C PRO A 360 26.99 -12.22 5.24
N HIS A 361 27.54 -11.22 4.55
CA HIS A 361 26.75 -10.09 4.09
C HIS A 361 25.67 -10.55 3.10
N ARG A 362 24.47 -10.02 3.28
CA ARG A 362 23.36 -10.17 2.32
C ARG A 362 23.10 -8.84 1.63
N ALA A 363 22.67 -8.92 0.37
CA ALA A 363 22.25 -7.76 -0.40
C ALA A 363 21.13 -7.01 0.33
N CYS A 364 21.25 -5.68 0.49
CA CYS A 364 20.22 -4.82 1.09
C CYS A 364 20.10 -3.49 0.34
N ARG A 365 18.93 -2.86 0.49
CA ARG A 365 18.53 -1.65 -0.24
C ARG A 365 18.27 -0.49 0.74
N LEU A 366 18.52 0.73 0.26
CA LEU A 366 18.30 1.97 1.01
C LEU A 366 17.49 2.96 0.18
N TRP A 367 16.37 3.41 0.74
CA TRP A 367 15.53 4.47 0.19
C TRP A 367 15.53 5.69 1.09
N THR A 368 15.55 6.87 0.46
CA THR A 368 15.37 8.16 1.13
C THR A 368 14.36 9.02 0.38
N SER A 369 13.81 10.02 1.07
CA SER A 369 13.17 11.15 0.39
C SER A 369 14.21 12.05 -0.29
N SER A 370 13.74 13.01 -1.09
CA SER A 370 14.59 14.05 -1.67
C SER A 370 14.98 15.17 -0.71
N MET A 371 14.41 15.18 0.50
CA MET A 371 14.66 16.22 1.51
C MET A 371 16.02 16.05 2.19
N LYS A 372 16.67 17.18 2.47
CA LYS A 372 18.02 17.27 3.04
C LYS A 372 18.18 16.43 4.30
N ARG A 373 17.23 16.50 5.22
CA ARG A 373 17.26 15.76 6.49
C ARG A 373 17.29 14.23 6.34
N THR A 374 16.62 13.64 5.34
CA THR A 374 16.70 12.19 5.13
C THR A 374 18.03 11.77 4.52
N ILE A 375 18.54 12.58 3.58
CA ILE A 375 19.85 12.35 2.94
C ILE A 375 20.97 12.50 3.97
N ASP A 376 20.94 13.57 4.78
CA ASP A 376 21.92 13.81 5.84
C ASP A 376 21.90 12.71 6.89
N THR A 377 20.72 12.12 7.19
CA THR A 377 20.61 11.00 8.14
C THR A 377 21.25 9.73 7.60
N ALA A 378 21.11 9.47 6.30
CA ALA A 378 21.59 8.25 5.65
C ALA A 378 23.08 8.32 5.24
N ARG A 379 23.70 9.50 5.29
CA ARG A 379 25.05 9.74 4.71
C ARG A 379 26.18 8.91 5.29
N HIS A 380 26.01 8.42 6.52
CA HIS A 380 27.02 7.62 7.23
C HIS A 380 26.84 6.11 7.03
N ILE A 381 25.82 5.69 6.27
CA ILE A 381 25.61 4.28 5.92
C ILE A 381 26.63 3.88 4.84
N PRO A 382 27.43 2.83 5.04
CA PRO A 382 28.47 2.45 4.09
C PRO A 382 27.90 1.75 2.86
N HIS A 383 28.57 1.91 1.71
CA HIS A 383 28.18 1.34 0.41
C HIS A 383 29.26 0.43 -0.23
N PRO A 384 29.74 -0.63 0.47
CA PRO A 384 30.73 -1.54 -0.10
C PRO A 384 30.17 -2.30 -1.32
N LEU A 385 31.07 -2.70 -2.23
CA LEU A 385 30.75 -3.63 -3.30
C LEU A 385 30.83 -5.07 -2.76
N LEU A 386 29.77 -5.83 -2.96
CA LEU A 386 29.69 -7.26 -2.65
C LEU A 386 29.69 -8.05 -3.95
N GLU A 387 30.43 -9.14 -4.01
CA GLU A 387 30.32 -10.11 -5.10
C GLU A 387 29.28 -11.17 -4.69
N LEU A 388 28.19 -11.26 -5.45
CA LEU A 388 27.14 -12.24 -5.22
C LEU A 388 27.57 -13.62 -5.75
N GLY A 389 26.88 -14.68 -5.32
CA GLY A 389 27.22 -16.06 -5.70
C GLY A 389 27.12 -16.38 -7.19
N ASP A 390 26.52 -15.49 -7.99
CA ASP A 390 26.41 -15.56 -9.45
C ASP A 390 27.47 -14.71 -10.19
N GLY A 391 28.41 -14.10 -9.45
CA GLY A 391 29.47 -13.24 -9.98
C GLY A 391 29.02 -11.80 -10.26
N GLN A 392 27.78 -11.41 -9.93
CA GLN A 392 27.34 -10.03 -10.05
C GLN A 392 27.90 -9.16 -8.91
N LEU A 393 28.32 -7.94 -9.25
CA LEU A 393 28.71 -6.93 -8.27
C LEU A 393 27.47 -6.18 -7.78
N TRP A 394 27.26 -6.20 -6.47
CA TRP A 394 26.19 -5.53 -5.77
C TRP A 394 26.71 -4.36 -4.93
N GLN A 395 26.20 -3.14 -5.16
CA GLN A 395 26.50 -2.01 -4.29
C GLN A 395 25.57 -2.00 -3.08
N GLN A 396 26.12 -2.32 -1.92
CA GLN A 396 25.33 -2.45 -0.69
C GLN A 396 24.70 -1.12 -0.28
N MET A 397 23.44 -1.15 0.14
CA MET A 397 22.69 0.04 0.57
C MET A 397 22.74 1.19 -0.46
N SER A 398 22.87 0.91 -1.75
CA SER A 398 22.94 1.95 -2.78
C SER A 398 21.77 2.93 -2.65
N LEU A 399 22.09 4.21 -2.48
CA LEU A 399 21.14 5.25 -2.13
C LEU A 399 20.16 5.48 -3.28
N ARG A 400 18.87 5.16 -3.08
CA ARG A 400 17.79 5.55 -3.98
C ARG A 400 16.98 6.70 -3.38
N VAL A 401 16.81 7.76 -4.15
CA VAL A 401 16.12 8.98 -3.72
C VAL A 401 14.77 9.06 -4.43
N TYR A 402 13.68 9.04 -3.66
CA TYR A 402 12.32 9.11 -4.18
C TYR A 402 11.58 10.34 -3.66
N ARG A 403 11.15 11.22 -4.58
CA ARG A 403 10.26 12.35 -4.22
C ARG A 403 8.91 11.87 -3.69
N ASN A 404 8.47 10.69 -4.11
CA ASN A 404 7.27 10.04 -3.58
C ASN A 404 7.37 9.73 -2.07
N LEU A 405 8.57 9.76 -1.48
CA LEU A 405 8.81 9.64 -0.04
C LEU A 405 8.96 10.99 0.70
N ASP A 406 8.85 12.13 0.01
CA ASP A 406 8.91 13.46 0.63
C ASP A 406 7.78 13.62 1.66
N GLU A 407 7.99 14.46 2.68
CA GLU A 407 6.96 14.76 3.70
C GLU A 407 5.72 15.37 3.03
N ILE A 408 4.57 15.25 3.70
CA ILE A 408 3.35 15.94 3.26
C ILE A 408 3.63 17.44 3.11
N PHE A 409 3.31 17.99 1.94
CA PHE A 409 3.53 19.41 1.66
C PHE A 409 2.43 20.27 2.30
N ALA A 410 2.80 21.13 3.24
CA ALA A 410 1.85 21.98 3.97
C ALA A 410 1.47 23.28 3.23
N GLY A 411 1.95 23.47 2.00
CA GLY A 411 1.61 24.60 1.14
C GLY A 411 1.92 25.95 1.80
N GLU A 412 0.90 26.77 1.99
CA GLU A 412 1.05 28.10 2.63
C GLU A 412 1.57 28.05 4.07
N TYR A 413 1.42 26.92 4.76
CA TYR A 413 1.80 26.75 6.16
C TYR A 413 3.17 26.11 6.36
N GLU A 414 3.96 25.96 5.29
CA GLU A 414 5.33 25.50 5.37
C GLU A 414 6.19 26.39 6.29
N GLY A 415 6.91 25.79 7.22
CA GLY A 415 7.77 26.51 8.17
C GLY A 415 7.03 27.23 9.30
N MET A 416 5.73 26.98 9.46
CA MET A 416 4.94 27.46 10.60
C MET A 416 4.82 26.40 11.69
N THR A 417 4.55 26.83 12.92
CA THR A 417 4.10 25.98 14.02
C THR A 417 2.58 25.83 13.96
N TYR A 418 2.03 24.79 14.58
CA TYR A 418 0.58 24.63 14.66
C TYR A 418 -0.11 25.79 15.39
N GLU A 419 0.55 26.37 16.41
CA GLU A 419 0.04 27.55 17.14
C GLU A 419 -0.04 28.79 16.23
N GLU A 420 0.94 28.99 15.34
CA GLU A 420 0.92 30.08 14.35
C GLU A 420 -0.20 29.88 13.33
N ILE A 421 -0.44 28.65 12.89
CA ILE A 421 -1.54 28.32 11.96
C ILE A 421 -2.89 28.60 12.62
N GLU A 422 -3.10 28.17 13.88
CA GLU A 422 -4.33 28.42 14.63
C GLU A 422 -4.61 29.92 14.81
N ARG A 423 -3.57 30.72 15.05
CA ARG A 423 -3.70 32.19 15.16
C ARG A 423 -4.02 32.87 13.84
N THR A 424 -3.47 32.36 12.73
CA THR A 424 -3.62 32.97 11.40
C THR A 424 -4.91 32.53 10.71
N SER A 425 -5.32 31.28 10.91
CA SER A 425 -6.44 30.65 10.21
C SER A 425 -7.11 29.60 11.11
N GLY A 426 -7.84 30.05 12.13
CA GLY A 426 -8.51 29.16 13.10
C GLY A 426 -9.46 28.14 12.45
N ASP A 427 -10.15 28.53 11.38
CA ASP A 427 -11.07 27.65 10.64
C ASP A 427 -10.34 26.44 10.02
N GLU A 428 -9.12 26.63 9.50
CA GLU A 428 -8.32 25.58 8.86
C GLU A 428 -7.87 24.51 9.87
N ALA A 429 -7.52 24.93 11.09
CA ALA A 429 -7.21 24.00 12.18
C ALA A 429 -8.43 23.13 12.56
N ILE A 430 -9.63 23.71 12.57
CA ILE A 430 -10.89 23.00 12.84
C ILE A 430 -11.19 22.01 11.70
N LEU A 431 -11.09 22.45 10.44
CA LEU A 431 -11.32 21.59 9.27
C LEU A 431 -10.37 20.39 9.26
N ARG A 432 -9.08 20.62 9.53
CA ARG A 432 -8.08 19.55 9.61
C ARG A 432 -8.34 18.59 10.77
N LYS A 433 -8.81 19.08 11.92
CA LYS A 433 -9.16 18.23 13.06
C LYS A 433 -10.39 17.37 12.78
N LYS A 434 -11.37 17.91 12.03
CA LYS A 434 -12.60 17.22 11.65
C LYS A 434 -12.35 16.07 10.67
N ASP A 435 -11.53 16.30 9.64
CA ASP A 435 -11.17 15.28 8.65
C ASP A 435 -9.68 15.35 8.30
N LYS A 436 -8.85 14.73 9.15
CA LYS A 436 -7.39 14.75 8.97
C LYS A 436 -6.95 14.03 7.70
N LEU A 437 -7.73 13.07 7.20
CA LEU A 437 -7.40 12.30 6.00
C LEU A 437 -7.69 13.11 4.73
N GLY A 438 -8.89 13.68 4.63
CA GLY A 438 -9.39 14.40 3.45
C GLY A 438 -9.12 15.91 3.42
N TYR A 439 -8.68 16.48 4.54
CA TYR A 439 -8.20 17.86 4.58
C TYR A 439 -6.94 18.01 3.71
N ARG A 440 -6.97 19.01 2.82
CA ARG A 440 -5.85 19.41 1.98
C ARG A 440 -5.40 20.78 2.43
N TYR A 441 -4.10 20.94 2.71
CA TYR A 441 -3.55 22.25 3.00
C TYR A 441 -3.73 23.22 1.80
N PRO A 442 -3.98 24.52 2.02
CA PRO A 442 -3.97 25.53 0.96
C PRO A 442 -2.65 25.50 0.17
N ARG A 443 -2.72 25.36 -1.16
CA ARG A 443 -1.55 25.14 -2.04
C ARG A 443 -0.66 23.94 -1.64
N GLY A 444 -1.19 22.98 -0.88
CA GLY A 444 -0.46 21.83 -0.36
C GLY A 444 -1.14 20.50 -0.67
N GLU A 445 -0.78 19.48 0.11
CA GLU A 445 -1.25 18.10 -0.01
C GLU A 445 -2.25 17.73 1.09
N SER A 446 -3.07 16.73 0.81
CA SER A 446 -3.82 15.92 1.77
C SER A 446 -3.15 14.55 1.95
N TYR A 447 -3.61 13.77 2.94
CA TYR A 447 -3.18 12.37 3.02
C TYR A 447 -3.66 11.53 1.83
N PHE A 448 -4.75 11.90 1.15
CA PHE A 448 -5.14 11.24 -0.11
C PHE A 448 -4.11 11.48 -1.23
N ASP A 449 -3.55 12.68 -1.33
CA ASP A 449 -2.49 12.97 -2.31
C ASP A 449 -1.23 12.15 -2.01
N LEU A 450 -0.90 12.04 -0.72
CA LEU A 450 0.20 11.20 -0.24
C LEU A 450 -0.02 9.71 -0.58
N ILE A 451 -1.22 9.17 -0.35
CA ILE A 451 -1.59 7.79 -0.73
C ILE A 451 -1.41 7.60 -2.25
N ALA A 452 -1.92 8.51 -3.07
CA ALA A 452 -1.84 8.41 -4.52
C ALA A 452 -0.39 8.36 -5.03
N ARG A 453 0.51 9.18 -4.48
CA ARG A 453 1.93 9.15 -4.89
C ARG A 453 2.73 7.98 -4.28
N LEU A 454 2.29 7.39 -3.17
CA LEU A 454 2.97 6.24 -2.57
C LEU A 454 2.66 4.92 -3.28
N GLU A 455 1.54 4.82 -3.99
CA GLU A 455 1.12 3.61 -4.72
C GLU A 455 2.24 2.96 -5.55
N PRO A 456 2.93 3.66 -6.49
CA PRO A 456 3.97 3.04 -7.30
C PRO A 456 5.16 2.55 -6.47
N LEU A 457 5.48 3.19 -5.35
CA LEU A 457 6.55 2.74 -4.47
C LEU A 457 6.18 1.47 -3.72
N MET A 458 4.91 1.29 -3.35
CA MET A 458 4.50 0.05 -2.70
C MET A 458 4.58 -1.14 -3.66
N HIS A 459 4.36 -0.94 -4.96
CA HIS A 459 4.58 -1.99 -5.98
C HIS A 459 6.06 -2.37 -6.04
N GLU A 460 6.96 -1.39 -6.06
CA GLU A 460 8.40 -1.65 -6.07
C GLU A 460 8.86 -2.33 -4.77
N LEU A 461 8.36 -1.87 -3.62
CA LEU A 461 8.66 -2.44 -2.30
C LEU A 461 8.24 -3.92 -2.22
N GLU A 462 7.02 -4.26 -2.65
CA GLU A 462 6.50 -5.63 -2.61
C GLU A 462 7.24 -6.59 -3.56
N SER A 463 7.96 -6.04 -4.55
CA SER A 463 8.76 -6.83 -5.50
C SER A 463 10.13 -7.25 -4.97
N TYR A 464 10.57 -6.63 -3.86
CA TYR A 464 11.89 -6.87 -3.31
C TYR A 464 11.92 -8.08 -2.38
N LYS A 465 12.95 -8.91 -2.56
CA LYS A 465 13.28 -10.01 -1.66
C LYS A 465 14.33 -9.60 -0.63
N GLU A 466 15.15 -8.61 -0.97
CA GLU A 466 16.21 -8.12 -0.12
C GLU A 466 15.66 -7.23 1.00
N PRO A 467 16.31 -7.18 2.17
CA PRO A 467 15.99 -6.21 3.20
C PRO A 467 16.05 -4.77 2.68
N LEU A 468 15.07 -3.96 3.06
CA LEU A 468 14.94 -2.56 2.65
C LEU A 468 14.87 -1.64 3.85
N LEU A 469 15.77 -0.66 3.93
CA LEU A 469 15.69 0.47 4.86
C LEU A 469 15.09 1.70 4.15
N ILE A 470 14.04 2.27 4.75
CA ILE A 470 13.39 3.50 4.30
C ILE A 470 13.62 4.59 5.35
N VAL A 471 14.39 5.62 4.99
CA VAL A 471 14.56 6.83 5.80
C VAL A 471 13.68 7.96 5.24
N SER A 472 12.59 8.26 5.93
CA SER A 472 11.58 9.22 5.44
C SER A 472 11.02 10.08 6.60
N HIS A 473 9.75 10.46 6.55
CA HIS A 473 9.13 11.46 7.39
C HIS A 473 7.88 10.94 8.09
N GLN A 474 7.28 11.77 8.95
CA GLN A 474 6.22 11.31 9.84
C GLN A 474 4.94 10.98 9.07
N ALA A 475 4.44 11.87 8.20
CA ALA A 475 3.19 11.59 7.48
C ALA A 475 3.35 10.45 6.48
N THR A 476 4.48 10.43 5.76
CA THR A 476 4.82 9.40 4.77
C THR A 476 4.95 8.02 5.41
N LEU A 477 5.73 7.89 6.49
CA LEU A 477 5.91 6.59 7.16
C LEU A 477 4.64 6.10 7.83
N ARG A 478 3.75 6.98 8.29
CA ARG A 478 2.41 6.57 8.76
C ARG A 478 1.65 5.81 7.68
N MET A 479 1.65 6.31 6.45
CA MET A 479 0.94 5.65 5.33
C MET A 479 1.59 4.32 4.97
N VAL A 480 2.92 4.31 4.84
CA VAL A 480 3.68 3.08 4.53
C VAL A 480 3.45 2.03 5.62
N TYR A 481 3.61 2.40 6.90
CA TYR A 481 3.39 1.50 8.03
C TYR A 481 1.94 1.01 8.08
N ALA A 482 0.95 1.89 7.92
CA ALA A 482 -0.46 1.47 7.93
C ALA A 482 -0.77 0.46 6.84
N TYR A 483 -0.29 0.68 5.61
CA TYR A 483 -0.43 -0.27 4.52
C TYR A 483 0.24 -1.60 4.85
N LEU A 484 1.48 -1.59 5.34
CA LEU A 484 2.23 -2.80 5.67
C LEU A 484 1.58 -3.60 6.82
N MET A 485 0.97 -2.92 7.79
CA MET A 485 0.31 -3.54 8.93
C MET A 485 -1.17 -3.87 8.70
N GLY A 486 -1.74 -3.53 7.54
CA GLY A 486 -3.17 -3.72 7.26
C GLY A 486 -4.08 -2.88 8.18
N ILE A 487 -3.62 -1.69 8.55
CA ILE A 487 -4.39 -0.70 9.31
C ILE A 487 -5.22 0.12 8.33
N ASP A 488 -6.47 0.41 8.71
CA ASP A 488 -7.35 1.22 7.88
C ASP A 488 -6.75 2.60 7.60
N ARG A 489 -6.87 3.07 6.36
CA ARG A 489 -6.30 4.35 5.92
C ARG A 489 -6.84 5.55 6.70
N THR A 490 -8.05 5.46 7.27
CA THR A 490 -8.65 6.52 8.10
C THR A 490 -7.98 6.66 9.47
N GLU A 491 -7.39 5.57 9.98
CA GLU A 491 -6.63 5.57 11.23
C GLU A 491 -5.15 5.91 11.01
N ALA A 492 -4.64 5.73 9.79
CA ALA A 492 -3.25 5.93 9.45
C ALA A 492 -2.66 7.31 9.84
N PRO A 493 -3.36 8.46 9.67
CA PRO A 493 -2.87 9.78 10.09
C PRO A 493 -2.64 9.95 11.60
N LYS A 494 -3.16 9.04 12.42
CA LYS A 494 -3.10 9.08 13.90
C LYS A 494 -1.98 8.22 14.47
N LEU A 495 -1.37 7.36 13.66
CA LEU A 495 -0.32 6.44 14.10
C LEU A 495 0.89 7.21 14.64
N ASP A 496 1.52 6.67 15.67
CA ASP A 496 2.76 7.24 16.18
C ASP A 496 3.97 6.61 15.48
N ILE A 497 4.87 7.45 15.00
CA ILE A 497 6.13 7.04 14.37
C ILE A 497 7.21 7.91 15.02
N PRO A 498 7.90 7.43 16.07
CA PRO A 498 8.80 8.25 16.86
C PRO A 498 10.09 8.61 16.11
N LEU A 499 10.73 9.72 16.49
CA LEU A 499 12.09 10.03 16.05
C LEU A 499 13.08 9.04 16.66
N HIS A 500 14.24 8.92 16.01
CA HIS A 500 15.40 8.16 16.52
C HIS A 500 15.12 6.69 16.84
N THR A 501 14.15 6.11 16.12
CA THR A 501 13.70 4.73 16.29
C THR A 501 13.69 4.06 14.92
N VAL A 502 14.23 2.84 14.84
CA VAL A 502 14.11 1.96 13.68
C VAL A 502 13.00 0.97 13.98
N ILE A 503 11.97 0.94 13.13
CA ILE A 503 10.89 -0.04 13.18
C ILE A 503 11.22 -1.14 12.19
N LYS A 504 11.51 -2.34 12.68
CA LYS A 504 11.71 -3.54 11.86
C LYS A 504 10.37 -4.26 11.72
N ILE A 505 10.00 -4.53 10.48
CA ILE A 505 8.84 -5.33 10.09
C ILE A 505 9.38 -6.56 9.36
N GLN A 506 9.10 -7.75 9.89
CA GLN A 506 9.54 -9.00 9.29
C GLN A 506 8.33 -9.80 8.83
N TYR A 507 8.34 -10.19 7.55
CA TYR A 507 7.36 -11.10 6.99
C TYR A 507 7.94 -12.50 6.89
N ASP A 508 7.16 -13.49 7.30
CA ASP A 508 7.44 -14.92 7.07
C ASP A 508 7.13 -15.38 5.63
N GLY A 509 6.47 -14.51 4.85
CA GLY A 509 6.04 -14.78 3.47
C GLY A 509 4.60 -15.28 3.33
N PHE A 510 3.83 -15.44 4.42
CA PHE A 510 2.56 -16.17 4.40
C PHE A 510 1.39 -15.46 5.10
N GLY A 511 1.13 -14.21 4.70
CA GLY A 511 0.00 -13.41 5.19
C GLY A 511 0.35 -12.61 6.44
N ARG A 512 -0.65 -12.05 7.13
CA ARG A 512 -0.41 -11.17 8.29
C ARG A 512 -0.03 -11.89 9.57
N GLN A 513 -0.47 -13.14 9.76
CA GLN A 513 -0.28 -13.85 11.04
C GLN A 513 1.19 -14.14 11.36
N GLY A 514 2.06 -14.23 10.35
CA GLY A 514 3.51 -14.40 10.54
C GLY A 514 4.31 -13.11 10.42
N GLN A 515 3.67 -11.95 10.60
CA GLN A 515 4.35 -10.66 10.64
C GLN A 515 4.79 -10.33 12.06
N THR A 516 6.07 -10.02 12.25
CA THR A 516 6.59 -9.52 13.53
C THR A 516 7.08 -8.08 13.40
N VAL A 517 6.88 -7.29 14.46
CA VAL A 517 7.31 -5.89 14.52
C VAL A 517 8.15 -5.69 15.77
N THR A 518 9.34 -5.11 15.60
CA THR A 518 10.23 -4.75 16.70
C THR A 518 10.71 -3.32 16.53
N GLU A 519 10.81 -2.59 17.63
CA GLU A 519 11.35 -1.23 17.66
C GLU A 519 12.73 -1.25 18.30
N GLU A 520 13.69 -0.61 17.64
CA GLU A 520 15.00 -0.37 18.20
C GLU A 520 15.26 1.13 18.29
N ARG A 521 15.47 1.61 19.52
CA ARG A 521 15.69 3.03 19.82
C ARG A 521 17.18 3.28 19.99
N ASN A 522 17.66 4.41 19.47
CA ASN A 522 19.02 4.85 19.74
C ASN A 522 19.21 5.01 21.27
N PRO A 523 20.15 4.28 21.91
CA PRO A 523 20.34 4.29 23.36
C PRO A 523 21.07 5.54 23.88
N GLY A 524 21.51 6.46 23.00
CA GLY A 524 22.16 7.70 23.40
C GLY A 524 21.26 8.58 24.29
N PRO A 525 21.85 9.50 25.09
CA PRO A 525 21.07 10.36 25.97
C PRO A 525 20.17 11.26 25.13
N LEU A 526 18.88 10.90 25.08
CA LEU A 526 17.81 11.82 24.75
C LEU A 526 17.94 12.97 25.75
N VAL A 527 18.23 14.18 25.28
CA VAL A 527 17.99 15.36 26.12
C VAL A 527 16.53 15.24 26.53
N SER A 528 16.26 15.13 27.82
CA SER A 528 14.93 14.91 28.34
C SER A 528 14.00 15.95 27.71
N ALA A 529 13.07 15.50 26.88
CA ALA A 529 11.91 16.29 26.54
C ALA A 529 11.11 16.44 27.83
N ALA A 530 11.51 17.41 28.65
CA ALA A 530 10.57 18.09 29.51
C ALA A 530 9.43 18.55 28.58
N ASP A 531 8.22 18.15 28.95
CA ASP A 531 6.95 18.50 28.30
C ASP A 531 6.57 17.75 27.02
N GLY A 532 6.01 16.56 27.26
CA GLY A 532 4.66 16.29 26.78
C GLY A 532 4.55 15.95 25.30
N GLN A 533 4.90 14.72 24.95
CA GLN A 533 4.20 14.00 23.88
C GLN A 533 2.77 13.68 24.35
N ARG A 534 1.92 14.71 24.49
CA ARG A 534 0.47 14.54 24.46
C ARG A 534 0.04 14.51 22.99
N LYS A 535 -0.76 13.49 22.68
CA LYS A 535 -1.48 13.23 21.42
C LYS A 535 -1.81 14.51 20.61
N LEU A 536 -1.42 14.52 19.33
CA LEU A 536 -1.88 15.47 18.28
C LEU A 536 -2.32 14.74 16.99
#